data_AF-A0A350RND5-F1
#
_entry.id   AF-A0A350RND5-F1
#
_cell.length_a   1.000
_cell.length_b   1.000
_cell.length_c   1.000
_cell.angle_alpha   90.00
_cell.angle_beta   90.00
_cell.angle_gamma   90.00
#
_symmetry.space_group_name_H-M   'P 1'
#
loop_
_entity.id
_entity.type
_entity.pdbx_description
1 polymer ?
#
loop_
_entity_poly.entity_id
_entity_poly.type
_entity_poly.pdbx_seq_one_letter_code
_entity_poly.pdbx_strand_id
1 'polypeptide(L)'
;MNNKRTLSTILKIILPVVILLVVLVIRFRKVSDNGFNPARYVLIDTQGIDGRGKILLSYDKVSLVEALCGSDADERTKALYEKFADSITYEADRTDGLSNGDVITITVSYDSKAAREAGVTIDDNIREYKVTGLNKGTAVDAFKDLQIVTDGISPFVTVTVDNLSKDEYISTLSYEVDKPEGNAIGDTVTIRCLADEDEAAALGYYFETTSMTYTITTADRYAGKAEDLDMDVIRTLAKESADVVTNLTADTTFHMAYTVTGKKDYLYRDGNEEAVNFDIYKVELADNTTDTMGSHGNYVLIYVKGQIRTPDYSGGEDPYEYIDAYFCFVFCDAVITRTGEFTMAVNDIEQRYICNSSFDAVRDDARTFIGAGYEYTDVPLN
;
A
#
# COMPACT_ATOMS: atom_id res chain seq x y z
N MET A 1 -3.22 -18.39 30.70
CA MET A 1 -3.12 -17.13 31.47
C MET A 1 -3.63 -16.01 30.57
N ASN A 2 -4.94 -15.84 30.49
CA ASN A 2 -5.70 -14.79 31.19
C ASN A 2 -5.22 -13.36 30.90
N ASN A 3 -5.85 -12.69 29.92
CA ASN A 3 -6.78 -11.58 30.21
C ASN A 3 -7.53 -11.12 28.95
N LYS A 4 -8.55 -11.88 28.56
CA LYS A 4 -9.72 -11.32 27.86
C LYS A 4 -10.64 -10.76 28.95
N ARG A 5 -10.55 -9.45 29.22
CA ARG A 5 -11.58 -8.61 29.88
C ARG A 5 -11.02 -7.22 30.12
N THR A 6 -11.42 -6.27 29.27
CA THR A 6 -11.92 -4.92 29.61
C THR A 6 -12.09 -4.11 28.31
N LEU A 7 -12.86 -4.65 27.36
CA LEU A 7 -13.54 -3.85 26.33
C LEU A 7 -14.79 -3.24 26.98
N SER A 8 -14.58 -2.27 27.85
CA SER A 8 -15.65 -1.53 28.52
C SER A 8 -14.98 -0.45 29.36
N THR A 9 -15.29 0.80 29.03
CA THR A 9 -15.00 2.01 29.81
C THR A 9 -13.72 2.74 29.40
N ILE A 10 -13.90 4.01 29.03
CA ILE A 10 -12.93 5.11 28.87
C ILE A 10 -12.50 5.40 27.42
N LEU A 11 -13.36 6.11 26.68
CA LEU A 11 -13.04 7.47 26.23
C LEU A 11 -14.34 8.27 26.02
N LYS A 12 -14.95 8.71 27.13
CA LYS A 12 -15.82 9.88 27.12
C LYS A 12 -14.91 11.11 27.10
N ILE A 13 -14.43 11.52 25.93
CA ILE A 13 -13.96 12.89 25.76
C ILE A 13 -15.17 13.69 25.30
N ILE A 14 -15.67 14.48 26.24
CA ILE A 14 -16.62 15.57 25.99
C ILE A 14 -15.81 16.63 25.24
N LEU A 15 -15.79 16.54 23.90
CA LEU A 15 -15.46 17.70 23.08
C LEU A 15 -16.75 18.53 23.00
N PRO A 16 -16.74 19.83 23.35
CA PRO A 16 -17.93 20.65 23.25
C PRO A 16 -18.17 20.93 21.77
N VAL A 17 -18.83 19.99 21.07
CA VAL A 17 -19.49 20.31 19.81
C VAL A 17 -20.54 21.34 20.19
N VAL A 18 -20.23 22.61 19.93
CA VAL A 18 -21.22 23.68 19.93
C VAL A 18 -22.11 23.41 18.73
N ILE A 19 -22.96 22.40 18.86
CA ILE A 19 -24.14 22.23 18.01
C ILE A 19 -24.97 23.45 18.34
N LEU A 20 -24.90 24.45 17.46
CA LEU A 20 -25.79 25.58 17.50
C LEU A 20 -27.18 25.03 17.12
N LEU A 21 -27.84 24.41 18.10
CA LEU A 21 -29.22 23.94 18.03
C LEU A 21 -30.10 25.19 17.90
N VAL A 22 -30.22 25.72 16.69
CA VAL A 22 -31.21 26.74 16.37
C VAL A 22 -32.54 26.02 16.23
N VAL A 23 -33.08 25.56 17.36
CA VAL A 23 -34.49 25.20 17.44
C VAL A 23 -35.25 26.51 17.35
N LEU A 24 -35.63 26.90 16.14
CA LEU A 24 -36.64 27.92 15.92
C LEU A 24 -37.97 27.38 16.46
N VAL A 25 -38.19 27.51 17.78
CA VAL A 25 -39.48 27.29 18.43
C VAL A 25 -40.40 28.43 18.01
N ILE A 26 -40.92 28.36 16.79
CA ILE A 26 -41.99 29.24 16.34
C ILE A 26 -43.24 28.74 17.06
N ARG A 27 -43.62 29.39 18.16
CA ARG A 27 -44.93 29.17 18.80
C ARG A 27 -46.01 29.66 17.84
N PHE A 28 -46.58 28.75 17.06
CA PHE A 28 -47.71 29.07 16.20
C PHE A 28 -48.92 29.46 17.05
N ARG A 29 -49.45 30.67 16.80
CA ARG A 29 -50.71 31.13 17.40
C ARG A 29 -51.86 30.25 16.91
N LYS A 30 -52.88 30.13 17.78
CA LYS A 30 -54.22 29.55 17.58
C LYS A 30 -54.60 29.43 16.10
N VAL A 31 -55.11 28.23 15.74
CA VAL A 31 -55.86 27.98 14.51
C VAL A 31 -56.86 29.12 14.30
N SER A 32 -56.53 30.04 13.41
CA SER A 32 -57.47 31.05 12.90
C SER A 32 -58.30 30.42 11.79
N ASP A 33 -59.40 31.07 11.39
CA ASP A 33 -60.38 30.65 10.37
C ASP A 33 -59.84 30.36 8.94
N ASN A 34 -58.52 30.26 8.76
CA ASN A 34 -57.83 29.77 7.57
C ASN A 34 -57.18 28.43 7.94
N GLY A 35 -57.63 27.34 7.35
CA GLY A 35 -57.56 25.99 7.89
C GLY A 35 -56.19 25.33 8.02
N PHE A 36 -56.25 24.03 8.29
CA PHE A 36 -55.21 23.32 9.02
C PHE A 36 -54.21 22.66 8.07
N ASN A 37 -52.92 23.00 8.21
CA ASN A 37 -51.81 22.37 7.47
C ASN A 37 -50.91 21.58 8.45
N PRO A 38 -50.94 20.24 8.42
CA PRO A 38 -50.13 19.40 9.30
C PRO A 38 -48.62 19.46 9.01
N ALA A 39 -48.19 19.85 7.80
CA ALA A 39 -46.78 19.97 7.43
C ALA A 39 -46.03 21.06 8.21
N ARG A 40 -46.75 22.00 8.85
CA ARG A 40 -46.16 22.99 9.76
C ARG A 40 -45.60 22.38 11.04
N TYR A 41 -46.07 21.20 11.43
CA TYR A 41 -45.65 20.49 12.64
C TYR A 41 -44.54 19.47 12.38
N VAL A 42 -44.09 19.33 11.13
CA VAL A 42 -42.84 18.64 10.81
C VAL A 42 -41.69 19.58 11.20
N LEU A 43 -40.88 19.13 12.15
CA LEU A 43 -39.66 19.78 12.60
C LEU A 43 -38.51 19.36 11.68
N ILE A 44 -37.65 20.32 11.34
CA ILE A 44 -36.55 20.15 10.40
C ILE A 44 -35.27 20.53 11.14
N ASP A 45 -34.33 19.59 11.23
CA ASP A 45 -33.00 19.82 11.77
C ASP A 45 -31.98 19.74 10.63
N THR A 46 -31.29 20.85 10.34
CA THR A 46 -30.27 20.95 9.31
C THR A 46 -28.90 20.68 9.88
N GLN A 47 -28.18 19.72 9.29
CA GLN A 47 -26.85 19.30 9.74
C GLN A 47 -25.84 19.27 8.58
N GLY A 48 -24.55 19.26 8.92
CA GLY A 48 -23.46 19.21 7.96
C GLY A 48 -23.01 20.58 7.44
N ILE A 49 -22.44 20.58 6.24
CA ILE A 49 -21.87 21.76 5.59
C ILE A 49 -22.56 22.08 4.27
N ASP A 50 -22.37 23.29 3.79
CA ASP A 50 -22.90 23.77 2.52
C ASP A 50 -22.44 22.89 1.35
N GLY A 51 -23.38 22.37 0.54
CA GLY A 51 -23.12 21.40 -0.53
C GLY A 51 -23.18 19.93 -0.11
N ARG A 52 -23.05 19.64 1.19
CA ARG A 52 -23.16 18.30 1.78
C ARG A 52 -24.09 18.30 3.01
N GLY A 53 -25.09 19.17 2.99
CA GLY A 53 -26.03 19.32 4.08
C GLY A 53 -27.05 18.20 4.09
N LYS A 54 -27.53 17.86 5.27
CA LYS A 54 -28.63 16.89 5.48
C LYS A 54 -29.74 17.51 6.31
N ILE A 55 -30.96 17.02 6.11
CA ILE A 55 -32.09 17.31 6.99
C ILE A 55 -32.57 16.05 7.69
N LEU A 56 -32.83 16.17 8.99
CA LEU A 56 -33.55 15.19 9.78
C LEU A 56 -34.95 15.71 10.04
N LEU A 57 -35.94 14.91 9.69
CA LEU A 57 -37.35 15.24 9.90
C LEU A 57 -37.88 14.53 11.14
N SER A 58 -38.51 15.30 12.01
CA SER A 58 -39.33 14.78 13.11
C SER A 58 -40.68 15.48 13.12
N TYR A 59 -41.61 15.02 13.95
CA TYR A 59 -42.96 15.56 13.98
C TYR A 59 -43.40 15.83 15.42
N ASP A 60 -43.85 17.05 15.66
CA ASP A 60 -44.36 17.48 16.96
C ASP A 60 -45.84 17.15 17.11
N LYS A 61 -46.12 15.88 17.45
CA LYS A 61 -47.47 15.39 17.73
C LYS A 61 -48.17 16.19 18.82
N VAL A 62 -47.43 16.59 19.85
CA VAL A 62 -47.99 17.29 21.02
C VAL A 62 -48.52 18.65 20.58
N SER A 63 -47.68 19.46 19.94
CA SER A 63 -48.09 20.79 19.44
C SER A 63 -49.21 20.69 18.42
N LEU A 64 -49.22 19.65 17.58
CA LEU A 64 -50.30 19.44 16.62
C LEU A 64 -51.64 19.16 17.31
N VAL A 65 -51.66 18.23 18.26
CA VAL A 65 -52.88 17.89 19.02
C VAL A 65 -53.35 19.08 19.85
N GLU A 66 -52.43 19.80 20.51
CA GLU A 66 -52.76 21.01 21.28
C GLU A 66 -53.38 22.10 20.39
N ALA A 67 -52.84 22.28 19.18
CA ALA A 67 -53.39 23.24 18.23
C ALA A 67 -54.82 22.86 17.78
N LEU A 68 -55.13 21.57 17.64
CA LEU A 68 -56.46 21.07 17.32
C LEU A 68 -57.43 21.15 18.51
N CYS A 69 -56.96 20.83 19.72
CA CYS A 69 -57.79 20.84 20.94
C CYS A 69 -58.28 22.24 21.33
N GLY A 70 -57.47 23.28 21.15
CA GLY A 70 -57.80 24.61 21.67
C GLY A 70 -57.92 24.62 23.21
N SER A 71 -58.74 25.52 23.77
CA SER A 71 -58.88 25.69 25.23
C SER A 71 -59.91 24.76 25.90
N ASP A 72 -60.84 24.18 25.14
CA ASP A 72 -62.09 23.63 25.69
C ASP A 72 -62.48 22.25 25.13
N ALA A 73 -61.55 21.52 24.49
CA ALA A 73 -61.83 20.18 23.96
C ALA A 73 -62.09 19.15 25.08
N ASP A 74 -63.16 18.36 24.93
CA ASP A 74 -63.44 17.22 25.82
C ASP A 74 -62.51 16.02 25.53
N GLU A 75 -62.48 15.05 26.46
CA GLU A 75 -61.61 13.86 26.34
C GLU A 75 -61.87 13.04 25.08
N ARG A 76 -63.14 12.97 24.64
CA ARG A 76 -63.53 12.21 23.45
C ARG A 76 -63.00 12.85 22.18
N THR A 77 -63.08 14.18 22.10
CA THR A 77 -62.60 14.98 20.98
C THR A 77 -61.08 14.96 20.92
N LYS A 78 -60.41 15.06 22.08
CA LYS A 78 -58.96 14.90 22.18
C LYS A 78 -58.49 13.53 21.68
N ALA A 79 -59.17 12.44 22.04
CA ALA A 79 -58.82 11.10 21.56
C ALA A 79 -58.96 10.97 20.02
N LEU A 80 -59.91 11.66 19.41
CA LEU A 80 -60.04 11.71 17.95
C LEU A 80 -58.90 12.49 17.29
N TYR A 81 -58.46 13.61 17.89
CA TYR A 81 -57.29 14.35 17.41
C TYR A 81 -55.99 13.57 17.57
N GLU A 82 -55.80 12.86 18.68
CA GLU A 82 -54.65 11.98 18.87
C GLU A 82 -54.60 10.88 17.81
N LYS A 83 -55.75 10.24 17.52
CA LYS A 83 -55.86 9.23 16.46
C LYS A 83 -55.54 9.79 15.07
N PHE A 84 -56.03 10.99 14.75
CA PHE A 84 -55.67 11.67 13.51
C PHE A 84 -54.16 11.99 13.46
N ALA A 85 -53.63 12.53 14.54
CA ALA A 85 -52.22 12.88 14.70
C ALA A 85 -51.29 11.65 14.61
N ASP A 86 -51.74 10.48 15.04
CA ASP A 86 -51.05 9.18 14.89
C ASP A 86 -51.06 8.65 13.45
N SER A 87 -51.99 9.12 12.61
CA SER A 87 -52.04 8.70 11.20
C SER A 87 -51.08 9.46 10.30
N ILE A 88 -50.42 10.50 10.83
CA ILE A 88 -49.54 11.37 10.06
C ILE A 88 -48.23 10.66 9.73
N THR A 89 -47.88 10.70 8.44
CA THR A 89 -46.56 10.37 7.93
C THR A 89 -46.03 11.53 7.09
N TYR A 90 -44.72 11.61 6.91
CA TYR A 90 -44.08 12.72 6.22
C TYR A 90 -42.85 12.26 5.43
N GLU A 91 -42.58 12.95 4.34
CA GLU A 91 -41.40 12.76 3.50
C GLU A 91 -40.94 14.10 2.92
N ALA A 92 -39.65 14.21 2.60
CA ALA A 92 -39.13 15.31 1.80
C ALA A 92 -38.69 14.78 0.42
N ASP A 93 -38.81 15.63 -0.59
CA ASP A 93 -38.30 15.35 -1.94
C ASP A 93 -36.78 15.13 -1.98
N ARG A 94 -36.05 15.74 -1.05
CA ARG A 94 -34.60 15.57 -0.87
C ARG A 94 -34.18 15.78 0.58
N THR A 95 -33.29 14.92 1.07
CA THR A 95 -32.81 14.96 2.46
C THR A 95 -31.29 15.10 2.61
N ASP A 96 -30.53 15.02 1.52
CA ASP A 96 -29.07 15.09 1.49
C ASP A 96 -28.56 15.95 0.30
N GLY A 97 -27.24 16.19 0.27
CA GLY A 97 -26.60 17.00 -0.77
C GLY A 97 -27.09 18.44 -0.80
N LEU A 98 -27.53 18.97 0.35
CA LEU A 98 -28.19 20.27 0.44
C LEU A 98 -27.18 21.41 0.58
N SER A 99 -27.52 22.55 -0.01
CA SER A 99 -26.78 23.81 0.07
C SER A 99 -27.64 24.92 0.66
N ASN A 100 -27.00 25.94 1.23
CA ASN A 100 -27.69 27.17 1.63
C ASN A 100 -28.39 27.79 0.42
N GLY A 101 -29.70 27.99 0.53
CA GLY A 101 -30.54 28.54 -0.53
C GLY A 101 -31.36 27.50 -1.29
N ASP A 102 -31.05 26.21 -1.15
CA ASP A 102 -31.90 25.14 -1.67
C ASP A 102 -33.31 25.22 -1.07
N VAL A 103 -34.31 24.89 -1.87
CA VAL A 103 -35.70 24.74 -1.43
C VAL A 103 -36.06 23.27 -1.52
N ILE A 104 -36.52 22.71 -0.42
CA ILE A 104 -37.04 21.34 -0.35
C ILE A 104 -38.54 21.37 -0.07
N THR A 105 -39.22 20.34 -0.53
CA THR A 105 -40.67 20.18 -0.40
C THR A 105 -40.97 19.03 0.55
N ILE A 106 -41.64 19.33 1.66
CA ILE A 106 -42.09 18.33 2.64
C ILE A 106 -43.56 18.05 2.37
N THR A 107 -43.89 16.79 2.17
CA THR A 107 -45.26 16.31 1.95
C THR A 107 -45.71 15.49 3.14
N VAL A 108 -46.87 15.82 3.69
CA VAL A 108 -47.53 15.07 4.76
C VAL A 108 -48.66 14.22 4.19
N SER A 109 -48.68 12.96 4.58
CA SER A 109 -49.80 12.04 4.34
C SER A 109 -50.54 11.74 5.64
N TYR A 110 -51.84 11.44 5.54
CA TYR A 110 -52.70 11.20 6.70
C TYR A 110 -53.88 10.28 6.36
N ASP A 111 -54.51 9.67 7.36
CA ASP A 111 -55.74 8.89 7.17
C ASP A 111 -56.95 9.84 7.04
N SER A 112 -57.48 9.95 5.83
CA SER A 112 -58.66 10.77 5.53
C SER A 112 -59.92 10.38 6.33
N LYS A 113 -60.05 9.12 6.77
CA LYS A 113 -61.15 8.69 7.63
C LYS A 113 -60.95 9.19 9.05
N ALA A 114 -59.74 9.07 9.60
CA ALA A 114 -59.40 9.60 10.92
C ALA A 114 -59.59 11.12 10.98
N ALA A 115 -59.16 11.84 9.94
CA ALA A 115 -59.38 13.29 9.81
C ALA A 115 -60.88 13.64 9.84
N ARG A 116 -61.71 12.92 9.07
CA ARG A 116 -63.16 13.13 9.01
C ARG A 116 -63.86 12.82 10.34
N GLU A 117 -63.48 11.73 11.00
CA GLU A 117 -64.01 11.36 12.32
C GLU A 117 -63.67 12.41 13.38
N ALA A 118 -62.47 13.02 13.28
CA ALA A 118 -62.03 14.10 14.14
C ALA A 118 -62.58 15.49 13.74
N GLY A 119 -63.28 15.60 12.62
CA GLY A 119 -63.76 16.89 12.10
C GLY A 119 -62.65 17.84 11.64
N VAL A 120 -61.48 17.31 11.27
CA VAL A 120 -60.32 18.09 10.81
C VAL A 120 -60.38 18.22 9.28
N THR A 121 -60.42 19.46 8.80
CA THR A 121 -60.30 19.79 7.37
C THR A 121 -58.86 20.20 7.07
N ILE A 122 -58.24 19.54 6.08
CA ILE A 122 -56.86 19.83 5.65
C ILE A 122 -56.92 20.81 4.49
N ASP A 123 -56.29 21.96 4.66
CA ASP A 123 -56.23 23.02 3.65
C ASP A 123 -55.05 22.84 2.70
N ASP A 124 -53.95 22.36 3.25
CA ASP A 124 -52.71 22.05 2.54
C ASP A 124 -51.95 21.01 3.36
N ASN A 125 -51.19 20.15 2.69
CA ASN A 125 -50.37 19.12 3.31
C ASN A 125 -48.90 19.20 2.88
N ILE A 126 -48.53 20.28 2.19
CA ILE A 126 -47.19 20.55 1.71
C ILE A 126 -46.56 21.71 2.50
N ARG A 127 -45.24 21.67 2.65
CA ARG A 127 -44.43 22.77 3.17
C ARG A 127 -43.13 22.87 2.39
N GLU A 128 -42.90 24.03 1.80
CA GLU A 128 -41.58 24.39 1.30
C GLU A 128 -40.67 24.85 2.46
N TYR A 129 -39.43 24.40 2.44
CA TYR A 129 -38.40 24.82 3.39
C TYR A 129 -37.15 25.26 2.62
N LYS A 130 -36.72 26.50 2.87
CA LYS A 130 -35.46 27.03 2.36
C LYS A 130 -34.33 26.69 3.33
N VAL A 131 -33.38 25.88 2.88
CA VAL A 131 -32.20 25.48 3.65
C VAL A 131 -31.34 26.72 3.92
N THR A 132 -31.03 26.94 5.19
CA THR A 132 -30.20 28.06 5.65
C THR A 132 -29.40 27.64 6.88
N GLY A 133 -28.26 28.28 7.12
CA GLY A 133 -27.46 28.09 8.34
C GLY A 133 -26.45 26.95 8.28
N LEU A 134 -26.27 26.30 7.13
CA LEU A 134 -25.18 25.33 6.95
C LEU A 134 -23.82 26.05 6.99
N ASN A 135 -22.85 25.50 7.73
CA ASN A 135 -21.48 26.01 7.77
C ASN A 135 -20.82 25.78 6.40
N LYS A 136 -19.91 26.66 5.96
CA LYS A 136 -19.12 26.47 4.72
C LYS A 136 -18.16 25.28 4.79
N GLY A 137 -17.84 24.82 6.00
CA GLY A 137 -16.87 23.74 6.21
C GLY A 137 -15.42 24.21 6.11
N THR A 138 -14.51 23.35 6.55
CA THR A 138 -13.06 23.56 6.50
C THR A 138 -12.43 22.53 5.57
N ALA A 139 -11.65 22.99 4.59
CA ALA A 139 -10.91 22.09 3.69
C ALA A 139 -9.82 21.35 4.47
N VAL A 140 -9.73 20.04 4.27
CA VAL A 140 -8.71 19.17 4.82
C VAL A 140 -7.88 18.59 3.68
N ASP A 141 -6.56 18.74 3.77
CA ASP A 141 -5.62 18.02 2.93
C ASP A 141 -5.30 16.67 3.60
N ALA A 142 -5.88 15.61 3.06
CA ALA A 142 -5.72 14.25 3.58
C ALA A 142 -4.27 13.74 3.46
N PHE A 143 -3.40 14.35 2.66
CA PHE A 143 -2.10 13.79 2.30
C PHE A 143 -0.92 14.57 2.86
N LYS A 144 -1.17 15.73 3.49
CA LYS A 144 -0.16 16.67 3.98
C LYS A 144 0.92 16.04 4.88
N ASP A 145 0.51 15.15 5.79
CA ASP A 145 1.39 14.52 6.78
C ASP A 145 1.60 13.02 6.50
N LEU A 146 1.37 12.59 5.26
CA LEU A 146 1.55 11.20 4.86
C LEU A 146 3.02 10.95 4.54
N GLN A 147 3.63 9.96 5.21
CA GLN A 147 4.93 9.44 4.85
C GLN A 147 4.74 8.24 3.92
N ILE A 148 5.26 8.35 2.69
CA ILE A 148 5.29 7.23 1.74
C ILE A 148 6.62 6.51 1.92
N VAL A 149 6.56 5.21 2.19
CA VAL A 149 7.74 4.37 2.40
C VAL A 149 7.85 3.38 1.25
N THR A 150 8.99 3.40 0.56
CA THR A 150 9.35 2.42 -0.46
C THR A 150 10.40 1.46 0.09
N ASP A 151 10.14 0.16 -0.06
CA ASP A 151 11.04 -0.90 0.39
C ASP A 151 11.16 -2.03 -0.63
N GLY A 152 12.30 -2.72 -0.64
CA GLY A 152 12.65 -3.75 -1.62
C GLY A 152 13.50 -3.24 -2.78
N ILE A 153 13.75 -4.15 -3.72
CA ILE A 153 14.66 -3.95 -4.87
C ILE A 153 13.81 -3.98 -6.15
N SER A 154 13.90 -2.95 -6.98
CA SER A 154 13.21 -2.87 -8.28
C SER A 154 13.55 -4.07 -9.17
N PRO A 155 12.55 -4.77 -9.78
CA PRO A 155 11.13 -4.39 -9.93
C PRO A 155 10.16 -4.95 -8.85
N PHE A 156 10.66 -5.30 -7.67
CA PHE A 156 9.91 -5.85 -6.55
C PHE A 156 9.81 -4.87 -5.38
N VAL A 157 9.50 -3.60 -5.67
CA VAL A 157 9.30 -2.55 -4.68
C VAL A 157 7.90 -2.64 -4.09
N THR A 158 7.84 -2.53 -2.77
CA THR A 158 6.62 -2.36 -1.99
C THR A 158 6.44 -0.89 -1.63
N VAL A 159 5.17 -0.46 -1.55
CA VAL A 159 4.78 0.89 -1.16
C VAL A 159 3.84 0.79 0.03
N THR A 160 4.21 1.44 1.11
CA THR A 160 3.38 1.60 2.31
C THR A 160 3.24 3.07 2.66
N VAL A 161 2.23 3.39 3.45
CA VAL A 161 1.90 4.76 3.83
C VAL A 161 1.69 4.83 5.34
N ASP A 162 2.39 5.75 5.97
CA ASP A 162 2.28 6.05 7.40
C ASP A 162 1.63 7.42 7.57
N ASN A 163 0.54 7.47 8.32
CA ASN A 163 -0.09 8.73 8.68
C ASN A 163 0.63 9.32 9.91
N LEU A 164 1.43 10.36 9.71
CA LEU A 164 2.19 11.02 10.76
C LEU A 164 1.48 12.27 11.32
N SER A 165 0.21 12.49 10.94
CA SER A 165 -0.50 13.70 11.37
C SER A 165 -0.72 13.70 12.88
N LYS A 166 -0.63 14.90 13.45
CA LYS A 166 -0.95 15.17 14.87
C LYS A 166 -2.33 15.80 15.05
N ASP A 167 -3.02 16.07 13.95
CA ASP A 167 -4.38 16.57 13.98
C ASP A 167 -5.34 15.47 14.45
N GLU A 168 -6.29 15.83 15.32
CA GLU A 168 -7.19 14.87 15.98
C GLU A 168 -8.07 14.12 14.98
N TYR A 169 -8.47 14.76 13.87
CA TYR A 169 -9.28 14.12 12.84
C TYR A 169 -8.42 13.47 11.76
N ILE A 170 -7.38 14.16 11.26
CA ILE A 170 -6.55 13.62 10.18
C ILE A 170 -5.82 12.36 10.64
N SER A 171 -5.37 12.30 11.90
CA SER A 171 -4.68 11.12 12.45
C SER A 171 -5.54 9.85 12.52
N THR A 172 -6.87 9.96 12.42
CA THR A 172 -7.78 8.80 12.36
C THR A 172 -8.04 8.29 10.95
N LEU A 173 -7.59 9.02 9.92
CA LEU A 173 -7.83 8.64 8.52
C LEU A 173 -7.01 7.39 8.14
N SER A 174 -7.65 6.54 7.35
CA SER A 174 -7.05 5.33 6.78
C SER A 174 -6.81 5.50 5.28
N TYR A 175 -5.85 4.75 4.75
CA TYR A 175 -5.41 4.88 3.36
C TYR A 175 -5.25 3.51 2.71
N GLU A 176 -5.46 3.48 1.39
CA GLU A 176 -5.25 2.30 0.55
C GLU A 176 -4.29 2.65 -0.59
N VAL A 177 -3.35 1.75 -0.88
CA VAL A 177 -2.48 1.82 -2.06
C VAL A 177 -3.01 0.80 -3.07
N ASP A 178 -3.31 1.24 -4.29
CA ASP A 178 -3.91 0.38 -5.33
C ASP A 178 -3.02 -0.79 -5.76
N LYS A 179 -1.70 -0.58 -5.81
CA LYS A 179 -0.68 -1.57 -6.13
C LYS A 179 0.45 -1.52 -5.08
N PRO A 180 0.27 -2.15 -3.90
CA PRO A 180 1.23 -2.03 -2.79
C PRO A 180 2.52 -2.82 -2.99
N GLU A 181 2.60 -3.72 -3.97
CA GLU A 181 3.75 -4.60 -4.21
C GLU A 181 4.00 -4.83 -5.71
N GLY A 182 5.17 -5.38 -6.05
CA GLY A 182 5.55 -5.71 -7.43
C GLY A 182 5.74 -4.48 -8.31
N ASN A 183 6.34 -3.42 -7.76
CA ASN A 183 6.58 -2.17 -8.48
C ASN A 183 8.05 -1.98 -8.86
N ALA A 184 8.28 -1.29 -9.98
CA ALA A 184 9.60 -0.83 -10.40
C ALA A 184 9.82 0.66 -10.13
N ILE A 185 11.08 1.09 -10.13
CA ILE A 185 11.41 2.52 -10.23
C ILE A 185 10.80 3.05 -11.54
N GLY A 186 10.06 4.15 -11.45
CA GLY A 186 9.30 4.74 -12.54
C GLY A 186 7.81 4.38 -12.54
N ASP A 187 7.39 3.33 -11.83
CA ASP A 187 5.98 3.01 -11.66
C ASP A 187 5.27 4.10 -10.85
N THR A 188 3.96 4.24 -11.09
CA THR A 188 3.09 5.14 -10.33
C THR A 188 2.01 4.34 -9.65
N VAL A 189 1.79 4.64 -8.36
CA VAL A 189 0.71 4.08 -7.55
C VAL A 189 -0.29 5.18 -7.18
N THR A 190 -1.54 4.79 -6.92
CA THR A 190 -2.58 5.67 -6.40
C THR A 190 -2.80 5.41 -4.93
N ILE A 191 -2.71 6.45 -4.11
CA ILE A 191 -3.03 6.42 -2.69
C ILE A 191 -4.40 7.03 -2.50
N ARG A 192 -5.32 6.30 -1.88
CA ARG A 192 -6.70 6.73 -1.62
C ARG A 192 -6.91 6.91 -0.12
N CYS A 193 -7.45 8.06 0.26
CA CYS A 193 -7.97 8.28 1.61
C CYS A 193 -9.36 7.64 1.72
N LEU A 194 -9.57 6.82 2.74
CA LEU A 194 -10.82 6.09 3.00
C LEU A 194 -11.75 6.86 3.96
N ALA A 195 -11.67 8.19 3.95
CA ALA A 195 -12.51 9.03 4.80
C ALA A 195 -14.00 8.86 4.48
N ASP A 196 -14.84 8.77 5.50
CA ASP A 196 -16.29 8.88 5.35
C ASP A 196 -16.65 10.38 5.19
N GLU A 197 -17.10 10.75 3.99
CA GLU A 197 -17.45 12.15 3.68
C GLU A 197 -18.63 12.67 4.51
N ASP A 198 -19.55 11.79 4.94
CA ASP A 198 -20.69 12.18 5.77
C ASP A 198 -20.26 12.47 7.20
N GLU A 199 -19.37 11.64 7.76
CA GLU A 199 -18.76 11.88 9.06
C GLU A 199 -17.91 13.17 9.03
N ALA A 200 -17.10 13.35 7.98
CA ALA A 200 -16.31 14.56 7.76
C ALA A 200 -17.21 15.81 7.76
N ALA A 201 -18.28 15.79 6.97
CA ALA A 201 -19.22 16.90 6.85
C ALA A 201 -19.94 17.19 8.18
N ALA A 202 -20.32 16.15 8.94
CA ALA A 202 -20.92 16.30 10.27
C ALA A 202 -19.95 16.97 11.26
N LEU A 203 -18.64 16.73 11.12
CA LEU A 203 -17.57 17.38 11.89
C LEU A 203 -17.17 18.75 11.33
N GLY A 204 -17.74 19.18 10.21
CA GLY A 204 -17.45 20.46 9.57
C GLY A 204 -16.26 20.47 8.62
N TYR A 205 -15.81 19.29 8.18
CA TYR A 205 -14.68 19.11 7.26
C TYR A 205 -15.13 18.68 5.86
N TYR A 206 -14.30 18.99 4.86
CA TYR A 206 -14.41 18.42 3.53
C TYR A 206 -13.04 18.21 2.90
N PHE A 207 -12.97 17.27 1.96
CA PHE A 207 -11.79 16.98 1.15
C PHE A 207 -12.02 17.47 -0.27
N GLU A 208 -11.03 18.16 -0.85
CA GLU A 208 -11.06 18.53 -2.28
C GLU A 208 -10.77 17.33 -3.18
N THR A 209 -9.89 16.44 -2.72
CA THR A 209 -9.60 15.15 -3.33
C THR A 209 -9.37 14.10 -2.24
N THR A 210 -9.78 12.88 -2.52
CA THR A 210 -9.53 11.70 -1.69
C THR A 210 -8.53 10.75 -2.35
N SER A 211 -7.86 11.18 -3.42
CA SER A 211 -6.78 10.43 -4.05
C SER A 211 -5.60 11.30 -4.45
N MET A 212 -4.40 10.71 -4.40
CA MET A 212 -3.17 11.26 -4.95
C MET A 212 -2.40 10.18 -5.71
N THR A 213 -1.52 10.59 -6.62
CA THR A 213 -0.58 9.69 -7.28
C THR A 213 0.82 9.88 -6.72
N TYR A 214 1.58 8.78 -6.67
CA TYR A 214 2.99 8.79 -6.27
C TYR A 214 3.82 8.00 -7.27
N THR A 215 4.84 8.63 -7.85
CA THR A 215 5.81 7.98 -8.72
C THR A 215 7.01 7.52 -7.91
N ILE A 216 7.33 6.24 -7.99
CA ILE A 216 8.49 5.64 -7.31
C ILE A 216 9.76 6.13 -8.00
N THR A 217 10.46 7.04 -7.36
CA THR A 217 11.70 7.64 -7.91
C THR A 217 12.96 7.05 -7.30
N THR A 218 12.86 6.47 -6.11
CA THR A 218 14.00 5.92 -5.36
C THR A 218 13.65 4.58 -4.73
N ALA A 219 14.43 3.56 -5.06
CA ALA A 219 14.51 2.26 -4.42
C ALA A 219 15.89 1.66 -4.72
N ASP A 220 16.22 0.56 -4.06
CA ASP A 220 17.36 -0.25 -4.49
C ASP A 220 17.00 -0.92 -5.84
N ARG A 221 17.99 -1.28 -6.65
CA ARG A 221 17.76 -1.94 -7.95
C ARG A 221 18.84 -2.97 -8.25
N TYR A 222 18.50 -4.00 -9.01
CA TYR A 222 19.52 -4.89 -9.55
C TYR A 222 20.39 -4.18 -10.60
N ALA A 223 21.66 -4.56 -10.66
CA ALA A 223 22.56 -4.17 -11.75
C ALA A 223 22.11 -4.87 -13.04
N GLY A 224 21.64 -4.11 -14.03
CA GLY A 224 21.02 -4.64 -15.26
C GLY A 224 21.89 -4.50 -16.51
N LYS A 225 23.09 -3.92 -16.38
CA LYS A 225 24.03 -3.70 -17.49
C LYS A 225 25.46 -3.66 -16.99
N ALA A 226 26.42 -3.84 -17.89
CA ALA A 226 27.84 -3.86 -17.54
C ALA A 226 28.31 -2.58 -16.81
N GLU A 227 27.77 -1.41 -17.18
CA GLU A 227 28.15 -0.13 -16.58
C GLU A 227 27.61 0.08 -15.15
N ASP A 228 26.71 -0.79 -14.70
CA ASP A 228 26.21 -0.76 -13.33
C ASP A 228 27.20 -1.42 -12.34
N LEU A 229 28.14 -2.23 -12.83
CA LEU A 229 29.07 -2.96 -11.97
C LEU A 229 30.26 -2.08 -11.56
N ASP A 230 30.63 -2.16 -10.28
CA ASP A 230 31.87 -1.57 -9.79
C ASP A 230 33.07 -2.47 -10.10
N MET A 231 33.83 -2.09 -11.12
CA MET A 231 34.96 -2.89 -11.59
C MET A 231 36.11 -3.00 -10.58
N ASP A 232 36.23 -2.10 -9.61
CA ASP A 232 37.24 -2.22 -8.55
C ASP A 232 36.83 -3.30 -7.53
N VAL A 233 35.53 -3.40 -7.23
CA VAL A 233 34.97 -4.51 -6.44
C VAL A 233 35.14 -5.83 -7.19
N ILE A 234 34.81 -5.88 -8.48
CA ILE A 234 34.94 -7.09 -9.31
C ILE A 234 36.40 -7.57 -9.38
N ARG A 235 37.37 -6.66 -9.58
CA ARG A 235 38.80 -7.01 -9.60
C ARG A 235 39.30 -7.48 -8.23
N THR A 236 38.74 -6.96 -7.15
CA THR A 236 39.05 -7.42 -5.79
C THR A 236 38.56 -8.85 -5.59
N LEU A 237 37.29 -9.12 -5.94
CA LEU A 237 36.72 -10.46 -5.86
C LEU A 237 37.44 -11.46 -6.76
N ALA A 238 37.89 -11.06 -7.95
CA ALA A 238 38.68 -11.94 -8.82
C ALA A 238 40.02 -12.36 -8.19
N LYS A 239 40.66 -11.48 -7.41
CA LYS A 239 41.87 -11.82 -6.65
C LYS A 239 41.56 -12.77 -5.50
N GLU A 240 40.50 -12.49 -4.73
CA GLU A 240 40.05 -13.38 -3.66
C GLU A 240 39.67 -14.77 -4.20
N SER A 241 39.03 -14.82 -5.37
CA SER A 241 38.75 -16.05 -6.11
C SER A 241 40.03 -16.80 -6.51
N ALA A 242 41.07 -16.11 -6.97
CA ALA A 242 42.36 -16.75 -7.27
C ALA A 242 43.05 -17.26 -5.98
N ASP A 243 42.92 -16.54 -4.87
CA ASP A 243 43.44 -16.96 -3.57
C ASP A 243 42.73 -18.21 -3.05
N VAL A 244 41.42 -18.38 -3.31
CA VAL A 244 40.70 -19.63 -3.04
C VAL A 244 41.36 -20.81 -3.75
N VAL A 245 41.65 -20.68 -5.04
CA VAL A 245 42.30 -21.76 -5.82
C VAL A 245 43.69 -22.08 -5.26
N THR A 246 44.44 -21.05 -4.86
CA THR A 246 45.74 -21.19 -4.21
C THR A 246 45.64 -21.94 -2.89
N ASN A 247 44.66 -21.61 -2.05
CA ASN A 247 44.44 -22.29 -0.78
C ASN A 247 44.01 -23.75 -0.95
N LEU A 248 43.15 -24.04 -1.94
CA LEU A 248 42.70 -25.40 -2.23
C LEU A 248 43.82 -26.30 -2.78
N THR A 249 44.72 -25.75 -3.59
CA THR A 249 45.89 -26.50 -4.09
C THR A 249 46.96 -26.73 -3.02
N ALA A 250 47.05 -25.85 -2.02
CA ALA A 250 47.93 -26.04 -0.87
C ALA A 250 47.48 -27.19 0.06
N ASP A 251 46.21 -27.59 0.03
CA ASP A 251 45.71 -28.75 0.75
C ASP A 251 46.07 -30.05 0.01
N THR A 252 47.13 -30.71 0.46
CA THR A 252 47.61 -31.98 -0.13
C THR A 252 46.62 -33.16 -0.04
N THR A 253 45.52 -33.02 0.70
CA THR A 253 44.43 -34.02 0.75
C THR A 253 43.37 -33.78 -0.33
N PHE A 254 43.41 -32.63 -0.98
CA PHE A 254 42.52 -32.23 -2.04
C PHE A 254 43.23 -32.30 -3.40
N HIS A 255 42.61 -32.95 -4.38
CA HIS A 255 43.18 -33.10 -5.73
C HIS A 255 42.48 -32.14 -6.71
N MET A 256 43.04 -30.94 -6.88
CA MET A 256 42.51 -29.95 -7.81
C MET A 256 42.68 -30.41 -9.26
N ALA A 257 43.78 -31.08 -9.61
CA ALA A 257 43.97 -31.66 -10.95
C ALA A 257 42.86 -32.65 -11.32
N TYR A 258 42.42 -33.49 -10.37
CA TYR A 258 41.23 -34.34 -10.55
C TYR A 258 39.97 -33.49 -10.70
N THR A 259 39.78 -32.50 -9.84
CA THR A 259 38.57 -31.67 -9.80
C THR A 259 38.37 -30.87 -11.10
N VAL A 260 39.45 -30.35 -11.67
CA VAL A 260 39.44 -29.60 -12.94
C VAL A 260 39.28 -30.50 -14.17
N THR A 261 39.82 -31.72 -14.16
CA THR A 261 39.87 -32.58 -15.36
C THR A 261 38.84 -33.71 -15.37
N GLY A 262 38.33 -34.11 -14.21
CA GLY A 262 37.54 -35.32 -14.01
C GLY A 262 38.32 -36.64 -14.20
N LYS A 263 39.63 -36.60 -14.44
CA LYS A 263 40.44 -37.79 -14.73
C LYS A 263 40.89 -38.45 -13.43
N LYS A 264 40.34 -39.64 -13.15
CA LYS A 264 40.59 -40.41 -11.93
C LYS A 264 42.07 -40.69 -11.64
N ASP A 265 42.92 -40.71 -12.65
CA ASP A 265 44.36 -40.93 -12.48
C ASP A 265 45.00 -39.93 -11.51
N TYR A 266 44.55 -38.68 -11.49
CA TYR A 266 45.08 -37.66 -10.56
C TYR A 266 44.72 -37.94 -9.09
N LEU A 267 43.67 -38.72 -8.79
CA LEU A 267 43.33 -39.12 -7.41
C LEU A 267 44.35 -40.08 -6.80
N TYR A 268 45.19 -40.70 -7.63
CA TYR A 268 46.19 -41.68 -7.19
C TYR A 268 47.62 -41.13 -7.23
N ARG A 269 47.79 -39.84 -7.57
CA ARG A 269 49.08 -39.13 -7.58
C ARG A 269 49.30 -38.39 -6.26
N ASP A 270 50.52 -37.90 -6.03
CA ASP A 270 50.80 -37.06 -4.88
C ASP A 270 50.02 -35.73 -5.00
N GLY A 271 49.36 -35.29 -3.93
CA GLY A 271 48.61 -34.02 -3.87
C GLY A 271 49.50 -32.77 -3.82
N ASN A 272 50.74 -32.84 -4.30
CA ASN A 272 51.67 -31.71 -4.33
C ASN A 272 51.35 -30.80 -5.53
N GLU A 273 50.18 -30.20 -5.51
CA GLU A 273 49.67 -29.33 -6.57
C GLU A 273 49.87 -27.85 -6.23
N GLU A 274 50.02 -27.00 -7.25
CA GLU A 274 50.14 -25.55 -7.06
C GLU A 274 49.30 -24.81 -8.10
N ALA A 275 48.55 -23.81 -7.64
CA ALA A 275 47.89 -22.84 -8.51
C ALA A 275 48.91 -21.84 -9.07
N VAL A 276 49.03 -21.75 -10.40
CA VAL A 276 50.02 -20.92 -11.09
C VAL A 276 49.32 -19.92 -12.00
N ASN A 277 49.70 -18.64 -11.88
CA ASN A 277 49.26 -17.54 -12.75
C ASN A 277 47.74 -17.41 -12.90
N PHE A 278 46.99 -17.55 -11.80
CA PHE A 278 45.55 -17.28 -11.81
C PHE A 278 45.29 -15.77 -11.83
N ASP A 279 44.55 -15.32 -12.84
CA ASP A 279 44.10 -13.94 -12.98
C ASP A 279 42.69 -13.89 -13.59
N ILE A 280 42.05 -12.72 -13.53
CA ILE A 280 40.76 -12.47 -14.14
C ILE A 280 40.82 -12.73 -15.66
N TYR A 281 39.91 -13.58 -16.13
CA TYR A 281 39.83 -13.99 -17.52
C TYR A 281 38.62 -13.36 -18.22
N LYS A 282 37.46 -13.39 -17.55
CA LYS A 282 36.20 -12.90 -18.10
C LYS A 282 35.23 -12.54 -16.97
N VAL A 283 34.33 -11.61 -17.22
CA VAL A 283 33.17 -11.35 -16.37
C VAL A 283 31.91 -11.37 -17.24
N GLU A 284 30.87 -12.06 -16.77
CA GLU A 284 29.54 -12.03 -17.38
C GLU A 284 28.51 -11.55 -16.36
N LEU A 285 27.62 -10.66 -16.76
CA LEU A 285 26.41 -10.31 -16.03
C LEU A 285 25.28 -11.21 -16.55
N ALA A 286 24.62 -11.95 -15.67
CA ALA A 286 23.41 -12.69 -15.98
C ALA A 286 22.19 -11.92 -15.45
N ASP A 287 21.42 -11.33 -16.35
CA ASP A 287 20.22 -10.56 -16.06
C ASP A 287 18.99 -11.47 -16.07
N ASN A 288 18.18 -11.42 -15.02
CA ASN A 288 16.98 -12.24 -14.92
C ASN A 288 15.88 -11.68 -15.82
N THR A 289 15.55 -12.40 -16.89
CA THR A 289 14.51 -11.99 -17.85
C THR A 289 13.12 -12.49 -17.48
N THR A 290 12.97 -13.12 -16.32
CA THR A 290 11.67 -13.59 -15.85
C THR A 290 11.05 -12.53 -14.95
N ASP A 291 9.79 -12.17 -15.21
CA ASP A 291 9.00 -11.32 -14.30
C ASP A 291 8.63 -12.04 -12.98
N THR A 292 9.27 -13.17 -12.69
CA THR A 292 9.01 -13.97 -11.50
C THR A 292 10.11 -13.76 -10.48
N MET A 293 9.70 -13.63 -9.22
CA MET A 293 10.53 -13.48 -8.02
C MET A 293 11.38 -14.73 -7.69
N GLY A 294 11.80 -15.51 -8.70
CA GLY A 294 12.44 -16.81 -8.60
C GLY A 294 13.90 -16.75 -8.18
N SER A 295 14.13 -17.12 -6.92
CA SER A 295 15.37 -17.52 -6.22
C SER A 295 16.46 -16.46 -6.00
N HIS A 296 16.89 -15.72 -7.03
CA HIS A 296 17.91 -14.67 -6.89
C HIS A 296 17.68 -13.58 -7.94
N GLY A 297 18.17 -12.36 -7.67
CA GLY A 297 18.20 -11.29 -8.66
C GLY A 297 19.19 -11.58 -9.79
N ASN A 298 19.99 -10.58 -10.15
CA ASN A 298 21.01 -10.74 -11.19
C ASN A 298 22.28 -11.38 -10.63
N TYR A 299 22.95 -12.20 -11.45
CA TYR A 299 24.23 -12.83 -11.10
C TYR A 299 25.41 -12.15 -11.78
N VAL A 300 26.55 -12.17 -11.10
CA VAL A 300 27.84 -11.82 -11.69
C VAL A 300 28.73 -13.04 -11.67
N LEU A 301 29.16 -13.48 -12.85
CA LEU A 301 30.02 -14.62 -13.05
C LEU A 301 31.44 -14.09 -13.28
N ILE A 302 32.32 -14.34 -12.32
CA ILE A 302 33.73 -13.95 -12.40
C ILE A 302 34.54 -15.19 -12.79
N TYR A 303 35.09 -15.16 -13.99
CA TYR A 303 35.95 -16.22 -14.49
C TYR A 303 37.41 -15.87 -14.22
N VAL A 304 38.12 -16.77 -13.55
CA VAL A 304 39.58 -16.72 -13.40
C VAL A 304 40.20 -17.89 -14.15
N LYS A 305 41.38 -17.64 -14.74
CA LYS A 305 42.14 -18.64 -15.51
C LYS A 305 43.57 -18.70 -15.00
N GLY A 306 44.08 -19.91 -14.87
CA GLY A 306 45.48 -20.19 -14.57
C GLY A 306 45.83 -21.63 -14.96
N GLN A 307 46.85 -22.17 -14.29
CA GLN A 307 47.28 -23.56 -14.47
C GLN A 307 47.42 -24.26 -13.13
N ILE A 308 47.06 -25.54 -13.07
CA ILE A 308 47.41 -26.42 -11.95
C ILE A 308 48.72 -27.10 -12.31
N ARG A 309 49.77 -26.79 -11.56
CA ARG A 309 51.08 -27.47 -11.67
C ARG A 309 51.09 -28.68 -10.76
N THR A 310 51.35 -29.86 -11.31
CA THR A 310 51.39 -31.14 -10.57
C THR A 310 52.64 -31.93 -10.98
N PRO A 311 53.19 -32.84 -10.17
CA PRO A 311 54.35 -33.64 -10.57
C PRO A 311 54.09 -34.45 -11.84
N ASP A 312 55.04 -34.42 -12.77
CA ASP A 312 55.02 -35.29 -13.96
C ASP A 312 55.72 -36.63 -13.67
N TYR A 313 55.08 -37.72 -14.10
CA TYR A 313 55.58 -39.08 -13.97
C TYR A 313 55.90 -39.72 -15.33
N SER A 314 55.81 -38.95 -16.43
CA SER A 314 56.06 -39.41 -17.79
C SER A 314 57.55 -39.57 -18.14
N GLY A 315 58.45 -39.02 -17.30
CA GLY A 315 59.90 -39.07 -17.51
C GLY A 315 60.44 -37.97 -18.43
N GLY A 316 59.72 -36.85 -18.55
CA GLY A 316 60.14 -35.66 -19.30
C GLY A 316 61.27 -34.85 -18.65
N GLU A 317 61.75 -33.81 -19.35
CA GLU A 317 62.77 -32.88 -18.82
C GLU A 317 62.21 -31.93 -17.75
N ASP A 318 60.94 -31.52 -17.87
CA ASP A 318 60.25 -30.75 -16.85
C ASP A 318 59.69 -31.72 -15.79
N PRO A 319 60.02 -31.56 -14.49
CA PRO A 319 59.45 -32.41 -13.44
C PRO A 319 57.96 -32.14 -13.18
N TYR A 320 57.34 -31.19 -13.89
CA TYR A 320 55.94 -30.80 -13.70
C TYR A 320 55.09 -30.93 -14.97
N GLU A 321 53.84 -31.32 -14.76
CA GLU A 321 52.73 -31.23 -15.71
C GLU A 321 51.91 -29.98 -15.38
N TYR A 322 51.50 -29.24 -16.42
CA TYR A 322 50.67 -28.03 -16.29
C TYR A 322 49.32 -28.26 -16.94
N ILE A 323 48.27 -28.14 -16.13
CA ILE A 323 46.89 -28.34 -16.56
C ILE A 323 46.23 -26.97 -16.64
N ASP A 324 45.84 -26.54 -17.84
CA ASP A 324 45.01 -25.35 -17.99
C ASP A 324 43.72 -25.51 -17.18
N ALA A 325 43.38 -24.47 -16.42
CA ALA A 325 42.26 -24.50 -15.51
C ALA A 325 41.47 -23.20 -15.55
N TYR A 326 40.16 -23.34 -15.65
CA TYR A 326 39.19 -22.25 -15.64
C TYR A 326 38.28 -22.46 -14.44
N PHE A 327 37.98 -21.37 -13.73
CA PHE A 327 37.04 -21.34 -12.62
C PHE A 327 36.04 -20.23 -12.87
N CYS A 328 34.76 -20.48 -12.64
CA CYS A 328 33.70 -19.50 -12.59
C CYS A 328 33.21 -19.39 -11.15
N PHE A 329 33.38 -18.23 -10.54
CA PHE A 329 32.80 -17.89 -9.25
C PHE A 329 31.47 -17.20 -9.50
N VAL A 330 30.40 -17.77 -8.94
CA VAL A 330 29.02 -17.31 -9.16
C VAL A 330 28.55 -16.49 -7.97
N PHE A 331 28.42 -15.18 -8.18
CA PHE A 331 27.90 -14.24 -7.19
C PHE A 331 26.47 -13.83 -7.55
N CYS A 332 25.64 -13.60 -6.54
CA CYS A 332 24.22 -13.27 -6.70
C CYS A 332 23.89 -11.92 -6.05
N ASP A 333 22.71 -11.40 -6.40
CA ASP A 333 22.13 -10.21 -5.80
C ASP A 333 23.04 -8.98 -5.96
N ALA A 334 23.55 -8.78 -7.18
CA ALA A 334 24.26 -7.57 -7.56
C ALA A 334 23.28 -6.38 -7.58
N VAL A 335 23.39 -5.52 -6.57
CA VAL A 335 22.41 -4.47 -6.25
C VAL A 335 23.11 -3.12 -6.20
N ILE A 336 22.49 -2.12 -6.83
CA ILE A 336 22.76 -0.71 -6.61
C ILE A 336 21.74 -0.20 -5.60
N THR A 337 22.22 0.19 -4.43
CA THR A 337 21.37 0.72 -3.35
C THR A 337 20.75 2.05 -3.75
N ARG A 338 19.71 2.49 -3.03
CA ARG A 338 19.09 3.82 -3.21
C ARG A 338 20.05 4.99 -3.03
N THR A 339 21.21 4.78 -2.39
CA THR A 339 22.29 5.78 -2.26
C THR A 339 23.31 5.71 -3.39
N GLY A 340 23.19 4.75 -4.31
CA GLY A 340 24.07 4.56 -5.47
C GLY A 340 25.27 3.65 -5.20
N GLU A 341 25.31 2.92 -4.08
CA GLU A 341 26.41 2.01 -3.75
C GLU A 341 26.19 0.65 -4.42
N PHE A 342 27.25 0.10 -5.03
CA PHE A 342 27.23 -1.26 -5.58
C PHE A 342 27.54 -2.28 -4.48
N THR A 343 26.68 -3.30 -4.36
CA THR A 343 26.79 -4.37 -3.36
C THR A 343 26.44 -5.72 -3.98
N MET A 344 26.92 -6.81 -3.39
CA MET A 344 26.68 -8.18 -3.87
C MET A 344 26.86 -9.19 -2.73
N ALA A 345 26.21 -10.35 -2.82
CA ALA A 345 26.40 -11.42 -1.83
C ALA A 345 27.72 -12.16 -2.07
N VAL A 346 28.66 -12.06 -1.12
CA VAL A 346 30.05 -12.55 -1.24
C VAL A 346 30.47 -13.59 -0.19
N ASN A 347 29.56 -14.05 0.68
CA ASN A 347 29.87 -15.04 1.71
C ASN A 347 30.25 -16.42 1.13
N ASP A 348 31.12 -17.16 1.82
CA ASP A 348 31.51 -18.54 1.49
C ASP A 348 32.03 -18.72 0.04
N ILE A 349 32.91 -17.80 -0.40
CA ILE A 349 33.46 -17.77 -1.76
C ILE A 349 34.08 -19.11 -2.20
N GLU A 350 34.66 -19.86 -1.26
CA GLU A 350 35.23 -21.19 -1.48
C GLU A 350 34.20 -22.25 -1.89
N GLN A 351 32.90 -21.99 -1.70
CA GLN A 351 31.80 -22.87 -2.09
C GLN A 351 31.11 -22.41 -3.39
N ARG A 352 31.54 -21.30 -3.99
CA ARG A 352 30.85 -20.63 -5.11
C ARG A 352 31.45 -20.88 -6.49
N TYR A 353 32.36 -21.84 -6.62
CA TYR A 353 33.07 -22.06 -7.88
C TYR A 353 32.62 -23.31 -8.65
N ILE A 354 32.68 -23.19 -9.97
CA ILE A 354 32.59 -24.29 -10.94
C ILE A 354 33.90 -24.28 -11.73
N CYS A 355 34.53 -25.43 -11.93
CA CYS A 355 35.83 -25.49 -12.60
C CYS A 355 35.93 -26.60 -13.65
N ASN A 356 36.75 -26.36 -14.67
CA ASN A 356 37.03 -27.32 -15.73
C ASN A 356 38.33 -26.94 -16.45
N SER A 357 38.97 -27.90 -17.09
CA SER A 357 40.08 -27.67 -18.03
C SER A 357 39.68 -26.98 -19.34
N SER A 358 38.38 -26.85 -19.61
CA SER A 358 37.82 -26.15 -20.78
C SER A 358 36.95 -24.97 -20.35
N PHE A 359 37.22 -23.78 -20.90
CA PHE A 359 36.40 -22.59 -20.64
C PHE A 359 34.94 -22.78 -21.04
N ASP A 360 34.69 -23.36 -22.22
CA ASP A 360 33.32 -23.58 -22.70
C ASP A 360 32.54 -24.49 -21.75
N ALA A 361 33.19 -25.53 -21.21
CA ALA A 361 32.58 -26.41 -20.23
C ALA A 361 32.24 -25.67 -18.92
N VAL A 362 33.17 -24.88 -18.37
CA VAL A 362 32.89 -24.06 -17.17
C VAL A 362 31.73 -23.10 -17.41
N ARG A 363 31.72 -22.42 -18.56
CA ARG A 363 30.66 -21.48 -18.90
C ARG A 363 29.31 -22.20 -18.98
N ASP A 364 29.25 -23.30 -19.70
CA ASP A 364 28.00 -24.03 -19.91
C ASP A 364 27.50 -24.66 -18.60
N ASP A 365 28.40 -25.16 -17.75
CA ASP A 365 28.07 -25.68 -16.41
C ASP A 365 27.58 -24.56 -15.47
N ALA A 366 28.21 -23.38 -15.49
CA ALA A 366 27.77 -22.22 -14.70
C ALA A 366 26.37 -21.74 -15.12
N ARG A 367 26.10 -21.70 -16.43
CA ARG A 367 24.78 -21.35 -16.95
C ARG A 367 23.73 -22.42 -16.62
N THR A 368 24.13 -23.69 -16.62
CA THR A 368 23.27 -24.81 -16.19
C THR A 368 22.95 -24.72 -14.69
N PHE A 369 23.94 -24.34 -13.87
CA PHE A 369 23.77 -24.12 -12.43
C PHE A 369 22.78 -22.98 -12.13
N ILE A 370 22.91 -21.85 -12.83
CA ILE A 370 21.99 -20.71 -12.70
C ILE A 370 20.58 -21.07 -13.21
N GLY A 371 20.50 -21.83 -14.30
CA GLY A 371 19.25 -22.27 -14.89
C GLY A 371 18.76 -21.36 -16.04
N ALA A 372 17.53 -21.63 -16.50
CA ALA A 372 16.91 -20.88 -17.58
C ALA A 372 16.36 -19.52 -17.10
N GLY A 373 16.09 -18.61 -18.04
CA GLY A 373 15.49 -17.30 -17.74
C GLY A 373 16.50 -16.18 -17.49
N TYR A 374 17.74 -16.35 -17.96
CA TYR A 374 18.79 -15.34 -17.85
C TYR A 374 19.37 -15.00 -19.22
N GLU A 375 19.61 -13.71 -19.44
CA GLU A 375 20.40 -13.19 -20.55
C GLU A 375 21.80 -12.84 -20.06
N TYR A 376 22.81 -13.21 -20.84
CA TYR A 376 24.21 -13.09 -20.45
C TYR A 376 24.89 -11.99 -21.26
N THR A 377 25.45 -11.02 -20.56
CA THR A 377 26.18 -9.89 -21.15
C THR A 377 27.63 -9.92 -20.72
N ASP A 378 28.55 -9.86 -21.69
CA ASP A 378 29.97 -9.74 -21.43
C ASP A 378 30.29 -8.37 -20.83
N VAL A 379 31.01 -8.37 -19.71
CA VAL A 379 31.44 -7.15 -19.02
C VAL A 379 32.88 -6.83 -19.44
N PRO A 380 33.13 -5.65 -20.05
CA PRO A 380 34.47 -5.25 -20.45
C PRO A 380 35.43 -5.10 -19.25
N LEU A 381 36.66 -5.61 -19.38
CA LEU A 381 37.67 -5.59 -18.31
C LEU A 381 38.59 -4.35 -18.32
N ASN A 382 38.37 -3.42 -19.25
CA ASN A 382 39.27 -2.32 -19.59
C ASN A 382 39.42 -1.22 -18.54
#